data_AF-A0ABD4VZQ4-F1
#
_entry.id   AF-A0ABD4VZQ4-F1
#
_cell.length_a   1.000
_cell.length_b   1.000
_cell.length_c   1.000
_cell.angle_alpha   90.00
_cell.angle_beta   90.00
_cell.angle_gamma   90.00
#
_symmetry.space_group_name_H-M   'P 1'
#
loop_
_entity.id
_entity.type
_entity.pdbx_description
1 polymer ?
#
loop_
_entity_poly.entity_id
_entity_poly.type
_entity_poly.pdbx_seq_one_letter_code
_entity_poly.pdbx_strand_id
1 'polypeptide(L)'
;MQRERIASFLLFNKYKENQRELRVQANFDHLSGVMLRSTFMDLSQKAIEQPECTDLFIGLVDIDYFKQINGNYGHRMGDLAIQRLASAWKKS
;
A
#
# COMPACT_ATOMS: atom_id res chain seq x y z
N MET A 1 36.29 -20.09 5.03
CA MET A 1 36.46 -18.92 4.13
C MET A 1 35.41 -18.80 3.01
N GLN A 2 35.35 -19.68 1.99
CA GLN A 2 34.41 -19.47 0.86
C GLN A 2 32.94 -19.76 1.21
N ARG A 3 32.69 -20.81 2.01
CA ARG A 3 31.33 -21.14 2.51
C ARG A 3 30.75 -20.06 3.45
N GLU A 4 31.59 -19.46 4.30
CA GLU A 4 31.18 -18.38 5.21
C GLU A 4 30.78 -17.11 4.45
N ARG A 5 31.50 -16.76 3.37
CA ARG A 5 31.13 -15.64 2.50
C ARG A 5 29.79 -15.85 1.81
N ILE A 6 29.52 -17.06 1.33
CA ILE A 6 28.21 -17.41 0.73
C ILE A 6 27.10 -17.32 1.77
N ALA A 7 27.30 -17.89 2.96
CA ALA A 7 26.32 -17.82 4.04
C ALA A 7 26.03 -16.38 4.46
N SER A 8 27.06 -15.54 4.60
CA SER A 8 26.93 -14.12 4.91
C SER A 8 26.15 -13.36 3.84
N PHE A 9 26.45 -13.60 2.55
CA PHE A 9 25.72 -12.99 1.44
C PHE A 9 24.24 -13.39 1.42
N LEU A 10 23.92 -14.67 1.63
CA LEU A 10 22.54 -15.16 1.71
C LEU A 10 21.79 -14.55 2.89
N LEU A 11 22.42 -14.47 4.07
CA LEU A 11 21.83 -13.85 5.25
C LEU A 11 21.53 -12.36 5.02
N PHE A 12 22.46 -11.64 4.41
CA PHE A 12 22.28 -10.24 4.07
C PHE A 12 21.10 -10.02 3.09
N ASN A 13 20.99 -10.85 2.06
CA ASN A 13 19.85 -10.78 1.14
C ASN A 13 18.53 -11.12 1.82
N LYS A 14 18.51 -12.15 2.69
CA LYS A 14 17.32 -12.50 3.45
C LYS A 14 16.89 -11.37 4.39
N TYR A 15 17.85 -10.73 5.06
CA TYR A 15 17.58 -9.56 5.89
C TYR A 15 16.97 -8.42 5.07
N LYS A 16 17.55 -8.11 3.90
CA LYS A 16 17.01 -7.09 2.99
C LYS A 16 15.58 -7.40 2.54
N GLU A 17 15.27 -8.64 2.19
CA GLU A 17 13.90 -9.00 1.77
C GLU A 17 12.92 -8.84 2.93
N ASN A 18 13.27 -9.32 4.13
CA ASN A 18 12.42 -9.15 5.30
C ASN A 18 12.17 -7.66 5.62
N GLN A 19 13.19 -6.81 5.50
CA GLN A 19 13.02 -5.35 5.65
C GLN A 19 12.10 -4.77 4.58
N ARG A 20 12.17 -5.27 3.35
CA ARG A 20 11.27 -4.87 2.26
C ARG A 20 9.83 -5.26 2.56
N GLU A 21 9.61 -6.50 3.00
CA GLU A 21 8.29 -7.02 3.38
C GLU A 21 7.68 -6.22 4.55
N LEU A 22 8.46 -5.99 5.61
CA LEU A 22 8.02 -5.18 6.76
C LEU A 22 7.66 -3.76 6.32
N ARG A 23 8.47 -3.15 5.45
CA ARG A 23 8.17 -1.82 4.92
C ARG A 23 6.90 -1.82 4.07
N VAL A 24 6.65 -2.86 3.28
CA VAL A 24 5.39 -2.97 2.51
C VAL A 24 4.21 -3.09 3.48
N GLN A 25 4.27 -3.99 4.45
CA GLN A 25 3.21 -4.20 5.43
C GLN A 25 2.92 -2.98 6.30
N ALA A 26 3.95 -2.20 6.64
CA ALA A 26 3.80 -0.99 7.43
C ALA A 26 3.19 0.18 6.65
N ASN A 27 3.22 0.15 5.32
CA ASN A 27 2.84 1.30 4.49
C ASN A 27 1.65 1.06 3.56
N PHE A 28 1.31 -0.19 3.28
CA PHE A 28 0.29 -0.54 2.29
C PHE A 28 -0.74 -1.51 2.87
N ASP A 29 -2.00 -1.26 2.52
CA ASP A 29 -3.10 -2.17 2.80
C ASP A 29 -2.89 -3.49 2.03
N HIS A 30 -3.04 -4.63 2.71
CA HIS A 30 -2.71 -5.93 2.14
C HIS A 30 -3.72 -6.39 1.08
N LEU A 31 -4.97 -5.91 1.14
CA LEU A 31 -6.04 -6.34 0.25
C LEU A 31 -5.97 -5.59 -1.07
N SER A 32 -5.93 -4.28 -1.00
CA SER A 32 -5.98 -3.36 -2.15
C SER A 32 -4.59 -2.99 -2.69
N GLY A 33 -3.55 -3.11 -1.86
CA GLY A 33 -2.19 -2.64 -2.16
C GLY A 33 -2.09 -1.12 -2.28
N VAL A 34 -3.08 -0.36 -1.82
CA VAL A 34 -2.99 1.11 -1.72
C VAL A 34 -2.30 1.50 -0.42
N MET A 35 -1.85 2.74 -0.33
CA MET A 35 -1.19 3.23 0.87
C MET A 35 -2.16 3.22 2.06
N LEU A 36 -1.68 2.82 3.24
CA LEU A 36 -2.44 2.96 4.47
C LEU A 36 -2.72 4.43 4.74
N ARG A 37 -3.86 4.71 5.37
CA ARG A 37 -4.26 6.09 5.70
C ARG A 37 -3.18 6.81 6.51
N SER A 38 -2.57 6.15 7.50
CA SER A 38 -1.48 6.72 8.30
C SER A 38 -0.32 7.19 7.44
N THR A 39 0.19 6.31 6.57
CA THR A 39 1.29 6.62 5.66
C THR A 39 0.92 7.74 4.69
N PHE A 40 -0.31 7.74 4.16
CA PHE A 40 -0.79 8.82 3.29
C PHE A 40 -0.80 10.17 4.02
N MET A 41 -1.29 10.21 5.26
CA MET A 41 -1.33 11.43 6.05
C MET A 41 0.08 11.94 6.38
N ASP A 42 1.00 11.04 6.78
CA ASP A 42 2.39 11.41 7.07
C ASP A 42 3.10 12.01 5.87
N LEU A 43 2.88 11.45 4.67
CA LEU A 43 3.46 11.97 3.43
C LEU A 43 2.80 13.28 3.00
N SER A 44 1.48 13.39 3.17
CA SER A 44 0.74 14.61 2.86
C SER A 44 1.21 15.77 3.74
N GLN A 45 1.40 15.53 5.04
CA GLN A 45 1.91 16.53 5.97
C GLN A 45 3.31 17.02 5.54
N LYS A 46 4.22 16.09 5.21
CA LYS A 46 5.55 16.45 4.72
C LYS A 46 5.50 17.26 3.42
N ALA A 47 4.56 16.94 2.53
CA ALA A 47 4.39 17.67 1.29
C ALA A 47 3.87 19.10 1.53
N ILE A 48 2.97 19.29 2.50
CA ILE A 48 2.45 20.61 2.88
C ILE A 48 3.55 21.51 3.47
N GLU A 49 4.50 20.91 4.19
CA GLU A 49 5.61 21.64 4.82
C GLU A 49 6.71 22.08 3.82
N GLN A 50 6.65 21.63 2.56
CA GLN A 50 7.61 22.02 1.54
C GLN A 50 7.35 23.46 1.05
N PRO A 51 8.38 24.34 1.00
CA PRO A 51 8.24 25.73 0.54
C PRO A 51 7.65 25.88 -0.87
N GLU A 52 7.88 24.89 -1.73
CA GLU A 52 7.41 24.81 -3.12
C GLU A 52 5.94 24.35 -3.25
N CYS A 53 5.32 23.87 -2.17
CA CYS A 53 3.92 23.47 -2.17
C CYS A 53 3.02 24.70 -2.17
N THR A 54 2.54 25.09 -3.34
CA THR A 54 1.69 26.27 -3.54
C THR A 54 0.20 25.92 -3.53
N ASP A 55 -0.16 24.74 -4.04
CA ASP A 55 -1.52 24.23 -4.05
C ASP A 55 -1.53 22.70 -3.81
N LEU A 56 -2.38 22.23 -2.88
CA LEU A 56 -2.60 20.81 -2.61
C LEU A 56 -4.10 20.50 -2.64
N PHE A 57 -4.48 19.47 -3.39
CA PHE A 57 -5.84 18.96 -3.45
C PHE A 57 -5.92 17.57 -2.83
N ILE A 58 -6.90 17.37 -1.95
CA ILE A 58 -7.20 16.07 -1.35
C ILE A 58 -8.61 15.66 -1.75
N GLY A 59 -8.73 14.48 -2.33
CA GLY A 59 -10.00 13.86 -2.70
C GLY A 59 -10.29 12.63 -1.84
N LEU A 60 -11.57 12.40 -1.55
CA LEU A 60 -12.05 11.17 -0.95
C LEU A 60 -12.92 10.43 -1.98
N VAL A 61 -12.79 9.10 -2.00
CA VAL A 61 -13.52 8.21 -2.90
C VAL A 61 -14.16 7.14 -2.05
N ASP A 62 -15.43 6.86 -2.32
CA ASP A 62 -16.17 5.76 -1.70
C ASP A 62 -16.70 4.80 -2.78
N ILE A 63 -16.91 3.53 -2.42
CA ILE A 63 -17.53 2.55 -3.32
C ILE A 63 -19.04 2.58 -3.08
N ASP A 64 -19.76 3.17 -4.03
CA ASP A 64 -21.22 3.21 -3.97
C ASP A 64 -21.82 1.81 -3.85
N TYR A 65 -22.83 1.68 -3.00
CA TYR A 65 -23.57 0.43 -2.76
C TYR A 65 -22.71 -0.77 -2.33
N PHE A 66 -21.52 -0.56 -1.74
CA PHE A 66 -20.61 -1.65 -1.36
C PHE A 66 -21.25 -2.73 -0.46
N LYS A 67 -22.13 -2.33 0.47
CA LYS A 67 -22.89 -3.28 1.31
C LYS A 67 -23.79 -4.19 0.48
N GLN A 68 -24.38 -3.72 -0.61
CA GLN A 68 -25.22 -4.54 -1.49
C GLN A 68 -24.38 -5.55 -2.27
N ILE A 69 -23.16 -5.17 -2.69
CA ILE A 69 -22.22 -6.12 -3.31
C ILE A 69 -21.91 -7.26 -2.33
N ASN A 70 -21.57 -6.92 -1.09
CA ASN A 70 -21.32 -7.92 -0.05
C ASN A 70 -22.56 -8.77 0.25
N GLY A 71 -23.76 -8.15 0.31
CA GLY A 71 -25.01 -8.84 0.60
C GLY A 71 -25.43 -9.80 -0.50
N ASN A 72 -25.28 -9.43 -1.77
CA ASN A 72 -25.74 -10.23 -2.90
C ASN A 72 -24.72 -11.27 -3.36
N TYR A 73 -23.42 -11.00 -3.20
CA TYR A 73 -22.35 -11.81 -3.80
C TYR A 73 -21.30 -12.29 -2.79
N GLY A 74 -21.43 -11.94 -1.52
CA GLY A 74 -20.51 -12.31 -0.45
C GLY A 74 -19.23 -11.48 -0.39
N HIS A 75 -18.53 -11.57 0.75
CA HIS A 75 -17.35 -10.75 1.04
C HIS A 75 -16.22 -10.89 0.03
N ARG A 76 -16.00 -12.08 -0.54
CA ARG A 76 -14.96 -12.30 -1.56
C ARG A 76 -15.17 -11.43 -2.80
N MET A 77 -16.43 -11.13 -3.14
CA MET A 77 -16.75 -10.25 -4.26
C MET A 77 -16.61 -8.77 -3.89
N GLY A 78 -16.86 -8.41 -2.63
CA GLY A 78 -16.48 -7.10 -2.10
C GLY A 78 -14.96 -6.86 -2.14
N ASP A 79 -14.17 -7.84 -1.69
CA ASP A 79 -12.71 -7.81 -1.76
C ASP A 79 -12.22 -7.59 -3.19
N LEU A 80 -12.81 -8.30 -4.15
CA LEU A 80 -12.51 -8.13 -5.57
C LEU A 80 -12.88 -6.72 -6.07
N ALA A 81 -14.00 -6.15 -5.63
CA ALA A 81 -14.40 -4.79 -5.99
C ALA A 81 -13.38 -3.75 -5.48
N ILE A 82 -12.93 -3.89 -4.23
CA ILE A 82 -11.86 -3.05 -3.65
C ILE A 82 -10.58 -3.15 -4.49
N GLN A 83 -10.14 -4.37 -4.79
CA GLN A 83 -8.93 -4.62 -5.60
C GLN A 83 -9.01 -4.02 -7.00
N ARG A 84 -10.19 -4.11 -7.64
CA ARG A 84 -10.45 -3.54 -8.96
C ARG A 84 -10.40 -2.02 -8.94
N LEU A 85 -11.04 -1.38 -7.97
CA LEU A 85 -10.99 0.08 -7.82
C LEU A 85 -9.55 0.55 -7.61
N ALA A 86 -8.83 -0.07 -6.69
CA ALA A 86 -7.43 0.27 -6.41
C ALA A 86 -6.52 0.10 -7.64
N SER A 87 -6.73 -0.95 -8.42
CA SER A 87 -5.96 -1.20 -9.65
C SER A 87 -6.29 -0.19 -10.76
N ALA A 88 -7.54 0.24 -10.87
CA ALA A 88 -7.94 1.27 -11.83
C ALA A 88 -7.33 2.63 -11.48
N TRP A 89 -7.26 2.97 -10.18
CA TRP A 89 -6.70 4.24 -9.72
C TRP A 89 -5.20 4.36 -9.94
N LYS A 90 -4.44 3.26 -9.80
CA LYS A 90 -2.97 3.25 -10.04
C LYS A 90 -2.57 3.53 -11.49
N LYS A 91 -3.50 3.47 -12.45
CA LYS A 91 -3.23 3.63 -13.88
C LYS A 91 -3.47 5.06 -14.41
N SER A 92 -4.03 5.95 -13.58
CA SER A 92 -4.16 7.38 -13.87
C SER A 92 -3.05 8.17 -13.21
#